data_AF-A0A660PI07-F1
#
_entry.id   AF-A0A660PI07-F1
#
_cell.length_a   1.000
_cell.length_b   1.000
_cell.length_c   1.000
_cell.angle_alpha   90.00
_cell.angle_beta   90.00
_cell.angle_gamma   90.00
#
_symmetry.space_group_name_H-M   'P 1'
#
loop_
_entity.id
_entity.type
_entity.pdbx_description
1 polymer ?
#
loop_
_entity_poly.entity_id
_entity_poly.type
_entity_poly.pdbx_seq_one_letter_code
_entity_poly.pdbx_strand_id
1 'polypeptide(L)'
;MGNPYFKHHVDTGDPEYNLYRGMCNEVAEIFGIDFVFLQRKIENPDDIFGEDGTNKFDSNKIITMYIENFQQFEGNGDLFGKFGFTIDDQLILVVGVDTFRKEVKAEHPLEGDLIYHPVSTKFFKIEHVAKPQGFYQFGAGQMMFRMTTTLFKYSHERFESENGMVDDIDTFMNDIGNDSANSDEADQFESEADDILDFDESNIFGDK
;
A
#
# COMPACT_ATOMS: atom_id res chain seq x y z
N MET A 1 4.24 -39.53 -33.51
CA MET A 1 5.15 -38.41 -33.79
C MET A 1 4.39 -37.13 -33.51
N GLY A 2 4.80 -36.35 -32.52
CA GLY A 2 4.22 -35.02 -32.25
C GLY A 2 4.69 -34.00 -33.27
N ASN A 3 3.85 -33.00 -33.55
CA ASN A 3 4.16 -31.94 -34.52
C ASN A 3 5.41 -31.16 -34.06
N PRO A 4 6.47 -31.04 -34.88
CA PRO A 4 7.71 -30.35 -34.51
C PRO A 4 7.53 -28.86 -34.20
N TYR A 5 6.41 -28.26 -34.61
CA TYR A 5 6.07 -26.85 -34.39
C TYR A 5 5.16 -26.60 -33.17
N PHE A 6 4.53 -27.64 -32.62
CA PHE A 6 3.70 -27.51 -31.42
C PHE A 6 4.25 -28.43 -30.32
N LYS A 7 5.23 -27.91 -29.58
CA LYS A 7 5.77 -28.57 -28.39
C LYS A 7 4.93 -28.15 -27.19
N HIS A 8 4.02 -29.01 -26.77
CA HIS A 8 3.16 -28.70 -25.62
C HIS A 8 3.83 -28.87 -24.26
N HIS A 9 5.03 -29.46 -24.17
CA HIS A 9 5.63 -29.93 -22.92
C HIS A 9 7.16 -29.79 -22.93
N VAL A 10 7.68 -28.56 -22.96
CA VAL A 10 9.06 -28.33 -22.50
C VAL A 10 9.06 -27.04 -21.69
N ASP A 11 9.14 -27.18 -20.36
CA ASP A 11 9.29 -26.10 -19.36
C ASP A 11 10.67 -25.40 -19.46
N THR A 12 11.17 -25.14 -20.66
CA THR A 12 12.50 -24.54 -20.85
C THR A 12 12.49 -23.60 -22.06
N GLY A 13 12.08 -22.35 -21.81
CA GLY A 13 12.54 -21.20 -22.59
C GLY A 13 12.06 -21.14 -24.04
N ASP A 14 10.75 -21.16 -24.26
CA ASP A 14 10.19 -20.78 -25.56
C ASP A 14 10.50 -19.29 -25.82
N PRO A 15 11.21 -18.93 -26.91
CA PRO A 15 11.53 -17.54 -27.24
C PRO A 15 10.29 -16.65 -27.32
N GLU A 16 9.17 -17.23 -27.73
CA GLU A 16 7.86 -16.57 -27.80
C GLU A 16 7.32 -16.21 -26.42
N TYR A 17 7.43 -17.11 -25.44
CA TYR A 17 7.03 -16.84 -24.06
C TYR A 17 7.85 -15.70 -23.46
N ASN A 18 9.17 -15.71 -23.67
CA ASN A 18 10.05 -14.65 -23.19
C ASN A 18 9.75 -13.31 -23.85
N LEU A 19 9.49 -13.30 -25.16
CA LEU A 19 9.09 -12.10 -25.89
C LEU A 19 7.77 -11.54 -25.36
N TYR A 20 6.76 -12.40 -25.18
CA TYR A 20 5.45 -12.01 -24.67
C TYR A 20 5.54 -11.46 -23.24
N ARG A 21 6.25 -12.15 -22.36
CA ARG A 21 6.52 -11.71 -20.98
C ARG A 21 7.25 -10.37 -20.94
N GLY A 22 8.30 -10.22 -21.74
CA GLY A 22 9.06 -8.97 -21.86
C GLY A 22 8.18 -7.81 -22.33
N MET A 23 7.35 -8.03 -23.34
CA MET A 23 6.40 -7.02 -23.84
C MET A 23 5.37 -6.62 -22.77
N CYS A 24 4.83 -7.58 -22.00
CA CYS A 24 3.89 -7.27 -20.91
C CYS A 24 4.55 -6.41 -19.81
N ASN A 25 5.79 -6.74 -19.43
CA ASN A 25 6.52 -5.93 -18.44
C ASN A 25 6.81 -4.53 -18.99
N GLU A 26 7.26 -4.41 -20.24
CA GLU A 26 7.54 -3.13 -20.87
C GLU A 26 6.29 -2.25 -20.93
N VAL A 27 5.13 -2.82 -21.27
CA VAL A 27 3.85 -2.11 -21.22
C VAL A 27 3.56 -1.61 -19.79
N ALA A 28 3.75 -2.45 -18.78
CA ALA A 28 3.53 -2.06 -17.39
C ALA A 28 4.50 -0.94 -16.93
N GLU A 29 5.74 -0.93 -17.44
CA GLU A 29 6.73 0.11 -17.14
C GLU A 29 6.45 1.41 -17.90
N ILE A 30 6.00 1.36 -19.16
CA ILE A 30 5.67 2.55 -19.97
C ILE A 30 4.48 3.32 -19.39
N PHE A 31 3.42 2.60 -19.00
CA PHE A 31 2.20 3.21 -18.45
C PHE A 31 2.22 3.32 -16.92
N GLY A 32 3.24 2.75 -16.29
CA GLY A 32 3.38 2.74 -14.85
C GLY A 32 3.94 4.04 -14.29
N ILE A 33 3.75 4.20 -13.00
CA ILE A 33 4.41 5.22 -12.19
C ILE A 33 5.10 4.52 -11.02
N ASP A 34 6.03 5.22 -10.38
CA ASP A 34 6.80 4.64 -9.28
C ASP A 34 6.01 4.67 -7.97
N PHE A 35 6.00 3.52 -7.30
CA PHE A 35 5.45 3.32 -5.98
C PHE A 35 6.52 2.77 -5.05
N VAL A 36 6.31 2.91 -3.74
CA VAL A 36 7.16 2.27 -2.74
C VAL A 36 6.42 1.06 -2.17
N PHE A 37 6.95 -0.13 -2.44
CA PHE A 37 6.46 -1.39 -1.91
C PHE A 37 7.09 -1.69 -0.56
N LEU A 38 6.27 -2.03 0.43
CA LEU A 38 6.69 -2.45 1.77
C LEU A 38 6.20 -3.87 2.05
N GLN A 39 7.15 -4.77 2.28
CA GLN A 39 6.85 -6.14 2.65
C GLN A 39 6.44 -6.23 4.12
N ARG A 40 5.33 -6.91 4.37
CA ARG A 40 4.89 -7.25 5.72
C ARG A 40 5.75 -8.38 6.29
N LYS A 41 6.23 -8.19 7.52
CA LYS A 41 6.77 -9.25 8.37
C LYS A 41 5.95 -9.32 9.65
N ILE A 42 5.74 -10.51 10.18
CA ILE A 42 5.05 -10.71 11.45
C ILE A 42 6.12 -10.89 12.53
N GLU A 43 6.13 -10.00 13.52
CA GLU A 43 7.00 -10.06 14.69
C GLU A 43 6.23 -10.65 15.89
N ASN A 44 6.92 -11.43 16.72
CA ASN A 44 6.36 -12.13 17.89
C ASN A 44 5.08 -12.95 17.60
N PRO A 45 5.10 -13.90 16.65
CA PRO A 45 4.00 -14.85 16.52
C PRO A 45 3.97 -15.76 17.76
N ASP A 46 2.91 -15.66 18.57
CA ASP A 46 2.67 -16.58 19.68
C ASP A 46 1.76 -17.73 19.24
N ASP A 47 2.39 -18.81 18.75
CA ASP A 47 1.69 -20.02 18.33
C ASP A 47 1.07 -20.80 19.51
N ILE A 48 1.42 -20.50 20.77
CA ILE A 48 0.95 -21.24 21.95
C ILE A 48 -0.32 -20.62 22.52
N PHE A 49 -0.36 -19.30 22.65
CA PHE A 49 -1.51 -18.58 23.21
C PHE A 49 -2.44 -18.01 22.14
N GLY A 50 -2.04 -18.03 20.86
CA GLY A 50 -2.84 -17.52 19.75
C GLY A 50 -3.02 -16.01 19.79
N GLU A 51 -2.08 -15.29 20.43
CA GLU A 51 -1.99 -13.84 20.33
C GLU A 51 -1.54 -13.47 18.91
N ASP A 52 -2.15 -12.43 18.34
CA ASP A 52 -1.78 -11.99 16.99
C ASP A 52 -0.42 -11.30 17.02
N GLY A 53 0.44 -11.69 16.09
CA GLY A 53 1.76 -11.07 15.96
C GLY A 53 1.62 -9.61 15.51
N THR A 54 2.58 -8.77 15.89
CA THR A 54 2.61 -7.39 15.42
C THR A 54 3.14 -7.33 14.00
N ASN A 55 2.49 -6.54 13.14
CA ASN A 55 2.96 -6.30 11.78
C ASN A 55 4.13 -5.32 11.79
N LYS A 56 5.19 -5.69 11.08
CA LYS A 56 6.42 -4.91 10.93
C LYS A 56 6.78 -4.74 9.47
N PHE A 57 7.15 -3.53 9.06
CA PHE A 57 7.56 -3.21 7.69
C PHE A 57 8.99 -2.69 7.67
N ASP A 58 9.97 -3.59 7.49
CA ASP A 58 11.41 -3.27 7.55
C ASP A 58 12.01 -2.83 6.21
N SER A 59 11.44 -3.34 5.11
CA SER A 59 12.06 -3.26 3.80
C SER A 59 11.16 -2.51 2.83
N ASN A 60 11.73 -1.46 2.23
CA ASN A 60 11.09 -0.74 1.14
C ASN A 60 11.81 -1.00 -0.19
N LYS A 61 11.05 -1.00 -1.27
CA LYS A 61 11.55 -1.10 -2.65
C LYS A 61 10.72 -0.20 -3.55
N ILE A 62 11.39 0.57 -4.39
CA ILE A 62 10.70 1.33 -5.42
C ILE A 62 10.37 0.37 -6.55
N ILE A 63 9.11 0.35 -6.97
CA ILE A 63 8.64 -0.49 -8.05
C ILE A 63 7.65 0.28 -8.92
N THR A 64 7.84 0.15 -10.23
CA THR A 64 6.94 0.76 -11.22
C THR A 64 5.72 -0.13 -11.39
N MET A 65 4.53 0.44 -11.16
CA MET A 65 3.24 -0.23 -11.32
C MET A 65 2.30 0.66 -12.10
N TYR A 66 1.43 0.07 -12.91
CA TYR A 66 0.38 0.83 -13.58
C TYR A 66 -0.94 0.69 -12.83
N ILE A 67 -1.70 1.79 -12.79
CA ILE A 67 -3.02 1.82 -12.20
C ILE A 67 -4.01 1.36 -13.27
N GLU A 68 -4.64 0.21 -13.05
CA GLU A 68 -5.76 -0.24 -13.86
C GLU A 68 -7.02 0.45 -13.36
N ASN A 69 -7.46 1.48 -14.07
CA ASN A 69 -8.71 2.14 -13.72
C ASN A 69 -9.89 1.23 -14.08
N PHE A 70 -10.66 0.80 -13.09
CA PHE A 70 -11.92 0.12 -13.33
C PHE A 70 -12.92 1.17 -13.81
N GLN A 71 -12.97 1.41 -15.12
CA GLN A 71 -14.01 2.24 -15.71
C GLN A 71 -15.34 1.51 -15.49
N GLN A 72 -15.98 1.91 -14.40
CA GLN A 72 -17.21 1.38 -13.89
C GLN A 72 -18.23 1.40 -15.01
N PHE A 73 -18.66 0.20 -15.38
CA PHE A 73 -19.75 -0.05 -16.33
C PHE A 73 -20.91 0.91 -16.01
N GLU A 74 -21.23 1.74 -16.99
CA GLU A 74 -22.15 2.90 -16.96
C GLU A 74 -23.61 2.46 -16.72
N GLY A 75 -23.92 1.88 -15.56
CA GLY A 75 -25.27 1.36 -15.29
C GLY A 75 -25.59 0.89 -13.87
N ASN A 76 -24.62 0.78 -12.94
CA ASN A 76 -24.87 0.34 -11.56
C ASN A 76 -24.31 1.28 -10.46
N GLY A 77 -23.86 2.49 -10.83
CA GLY A 77 -23.32 3.47 -9.88
C GLY A 77 -24.34 4.08 -8.90
N ASP A 78 -25.64 3.93 -9.16
CA ASP A 78 -26.72 4.50 -8.32
C ASP A 78 -27.07 3.63 -7.10
N LEU A 79 -26.57 2.39 -7.02
CA LEU A 79 -26.90 1.50 -5.89
C LEU A 79 -25.99 1.74 -4.68
N PHE A 80 -24.73 2.11 -4.88
CA PHE A 80 -23.75 2.32 -3.80
C PHE A 80 -23.81 3.74 -3.21
N GLY A 81 -24.07 4.77 -4.03
CA GLY A 81 -24.23 6.15 -3.56
C GLY A 81 -25.43 6.36 -2.61
N LYS A 82 -26.46 5.50 -2.67
CA LYS A 82 -27.66 5.60 -1.81
C LYS A 82 -27.44 5.11 -0.38
N PHE A 83 -26.34 4.42 -0.09
CA PHE A 83 -25.99 3.94 1.25
C PHE A 83 -24.88 4.75 1.92
N GLY A 84 -24.44 5.87 1.32
CA GLY A 84 -23.40 6.73 1.91
C GLY A 84 -22.01 6.09 1.95
N PHE A 85 -21.79 4.96 1.26
CA PHE A 85 -20.47 4.38 1.07
C PHE A 85 -19.80 5.01 -0.15
N THR A 86 -18.82 5.86 0.08
CA THR A 86 -17.92 6.37 -0.97
C THR A 86 -16.89 5.29 -1.30
N ILE A 87 -16.95 4.70 -2.50
CA ILE A 87 -16.01 3.67 -2.98
C ILE A 87 -14.89 4.34 -3.78
N ASP A 88 -14.13 5.23 -3.14
CA ASP A 88 -13.01 5.95 -3.81
C ASP A 88 -11.62 5.48 -3.31
N ASP A 89 -11.59 4.64 -2.27
CA ASP A 89 -10.34 4.27 -1.58
C ASP A 89 -9.69 2.98 -2.12
N GLN A 90 -10.14 2.46 -3.26
CA GLN A 90 -9.64 1.21 -3.85
C GLN A 90 -8.87 1.45 -5.15
N LEU A 91 -7.66 0.92 -5.25
CA LEU A 91 -6.85 0.92 -6.48
C LEU A 91 -6.58 -0.51 -6.94
N ILE A 92 -6.68 -0.73 -8.26
CA ILE A 92 -6.19 -1.96 -8.89
C ILE A 92 -4.82 -1.63 -9.47
N LEU A 93 -3.79 -2.23 -8.88
CA LEU A 93 -2.41 -2.06 -9.30
C LEU A 93 -1.96 -3.29 -10.05
N VAL A 94 -1.22 -3.08 -11.13
CA VAL A 94 -0.68 -4.16 -11.94
C VAL A 94 0.80 -3.97 -12.14
N VAL A 95 1.53 -5.05 -11.97
CA VAL A 95 2.99 -5.08 -12.04
C VAL A 95 3.48 -6.29 -12.83
N GLY A 96 4.53 -6.08 -13.61
CA GLY A 96 5.22 -7.14 -14.33
C GLY A 96 5.86 -8.15 -13.39
N VAL A 97 5.79 -9.45 -13.71
CA VAL A 97 6.37 -10.51 -12.85
C VAL A 97 7.88 -10.41 -12.75
N ASP A 98 8.58 -10.01 -13.82
CA ASP A 98 10.03 -9.82 -13.77
C ASP A 98 10.43 -8.63 -12.93
N THR A 99 9.77 -7.49 -13.14
CA THR A 99 10.00 -6.25 -12.39
C THR A 99 9.80 -6.51 -10.90
N PHE A 100 8.71 -7.18 -10.53
CA PHE A 100 8.45 -7.57 -9.13
C PHE A 100 9.56 -8.45 -8.56
N ARG A 101 9.90 -9.55 -9.23
CA ARG A 101 10.92 -10.49 -8.73
C ARG A 101 12.31 -9.86 -8.65
N LYS A 102 12.62 -8.95 -9.57
CA LYS A 102 13.89 -8.23 -9.62
C LYS A 102 14.03 -7.24 -8.46
N GLU A 103 13.03 -6.39 -8.24
CA GLU A 103 13.11 -5.33 -7.24
C GLU A 103 12.79 -5.84 -5.82
N VAL A 104 11.74 -6.64 -5.67
CA VAL A 104 11.20 -7.07 -4.37
C VAL A 104 11.89 -8.35 -3.86
N LYS A 105 12.52 -9.13 -4.76
CA LYS A 105 13.17 -10.42 -4.46
C LYS A 105 12.23 -11.43 -3.77
N ALA A 106 10.93 -11.30 -4.00
CA ALA A 106 9.90 -12.24 -3.58
C ALA A 106 9.27 -12.92 -4.80
N GLU A 107 8.67 -14.09 -4.60
CA GLU A 107 8.09 -14.87 -5.70
C GLU A 107 6.81 -14.23 -6.28
N HIS A 108 5.97 -13.69 -5.39
CA HIS A 108 4.73 -12.99 -5.68
C HIS A 108 4.38 -12.04 -4.51
N PRO A 109 3.56 -10.99 -4.75
CA PRO A 109 3.06 -10.13 -3.67
C PRO A 109 2.14 -10.93 -2.74
N LEU A 110 2.08 -10.52 -1.47
CA LEU A 110 1.24 -11.14 -0.45
C LEU A 110 0.10 -10.21 -0.02
N GLU A 111 -0.96 -10.83 0.48
CA GLU A 111 -2.06 -10.09 1.10
C GLU A 111 -1.58 -9.49 2.42
N GLY A 112 -1.91 -8.22 2.65
CA GLY A 112 -1.45 -7.44 3.79
C GLY A 112 -0.14 -6.67 3.58
N ASP A 113 0.54 -6.83 2.44
CA ASP A 113 1.65 -5.94 2.07
C ASP A 113 1.14 -4.52 1.81
N LEU A 114 2.01 -3.52 2.02
CA LEU A 114 1.67 -2.10 1.85
C LEU A 114 2.35 -1.50 0.63
N ILE A 115 1.65 -0.59 -0.03
CA ILE A 115 2.10 0.16 -1.18
C ILE A 115 1.89 1.63 -0.89
N TYR A 116 2.96 2.40 -0.90
CA TYR A 116 2.90 3.85 -0.77
C TYR A 116 2.90 4.51 -2.14
N HIS A 117 1.92 5.39 -2.35
CA HIS A 117 1.81 6.20 -3.56
C HIS A 117 2.38 7.60 -3.29
N PRO A 118 3.49 7.99 -3.96
CA PRO A 118 4.20 9.24 -3.64
C PRO A 118 3.39 10.50 -3.96
N VAL A 119 2.53 10.48 -4.98
CA VAL A 119 1.76 11.68 -5.37
C VAL A 119 0.59 11.94 -4.42
N SER A 120 -0.11 10.90 -3.97
CA SER A 120 -1.23 11.06 -3.04
C SER A 120 -0.82 10.95 -1.57
N THR A 121 0.46 10.69 -1.30
CA THR A 121 1.03 10.50 0.06
C THR A 121 0.21 9.55 0.93
N LYS A 122 -0.34 8.49 0.33
CA LYS A 122 -1.25 7.52 0.98
C LYS A 122 -0.67 6.11 0.86
N PHE A 123 -0.96 5.30 1.87
CA PHE A 123 -0.69 3.88 1.88
C PHE A 123 -1.91 3.09 1.43
N PHE A 124 -1.66 2.09 0.61
CA PHE A 124 -2.65 1.14 0.15
C PHE A 124 -2.22 -0.25 0.60
N LYS A 125 -3.11 -0.98 1.26
CA LYS A 125 -2.90 -2.36 1.67
C LYS A 125 -3.42 -3.29 0.58
N ILE A 126 -2.66 -4.32 0.26
CA ILE A 126 -3.09 -5.36 -0.68
C ILE A 126 -4.11 -6.24 0.02
N GLU A 127 -5.36 -6.22 -0.45
CA GLU A 127 -6.43 -7.09 0.06
C GLU A 127 -6.46 -8.43 -0.67
N HIS A 128 -6.22 -8.42 -1.98
CA HIS A 128 -6.29 -9.63 -2.79
C HIS A 128 -5.35 -9.58 -3.98
N VAL A 129 -4.61 -10.67 -4.19
CA VAL A 129 -3.78 -10.87 -5.36
C VAL A 129 -4.50 -11.79 -6.33
N ALA A 130 -4.86 -11.26 -7.50
CA ALA A 130 -5.58 -12.01 -8.51
C ALA A 130 -4.73 -13.17 -9.02
N LYS A 131 -5.21 -14.39 -8.73
CA LYS A 131 -4.68 -15.61 -9.28
C LYS A 131 -4.98 -15.69 -10.78
N PRO A 132 -4.12 -16.35 -11.56
CA PRO A 132 -4.35 -16.54 -12.99
C PRO A 132 -5.70 -17.24 -13.21
N GLN A 133 -6.66 -16.55 -13.82
CA GLN A 133 -7.93 -17.17 -14.24
C GLN A 133 -7.89 -17.44 -15.74
N GLY A 134 -7.82 -18.72 -16.09
CA GLY A 134 -7.97 -19.20 -17.47
C GLY A 134 -6.79 -19.98 -18.01
N PHE A 135 -6.92 -20.38 -19.27
CA PHE A 135 -5.87 -21.05 -20.03
C PHE A 135 -5.08 -20.00 -20.82
N TYR A 136 -3.85 -19.66 -20.38
CA TYR A 136 -2.97 -18.87 -21.24
C TYR A 136 -2.39 -19.75 -22.33
N GLN A 137 -2.15 -19.12 -23.48
CA GLN A 137 -1.61 -19.77 -24.68
C GLN A 137 -0.25 -20.46 -24.40
N PHE A 138 0.49 -19.98 -23.40
CA PHE A 138 1.81 -20.47 -23.01
C PHE A 138 1.83 -21.22 -21.66
N GLY A 139 0.67 -21.66 -21.15
CA GLY A 139 0.58 -22.45 -19.90
C GLY A 139 0.11 -21.66 -18.67
N ALA A 140 0.29 -22.21 -17.47
CA ALA A 140 -0.30 -21.66 -16.22
C ALA A 140 0.43 -20.43 -15.64
N GLY A 141 1.48 -19.93 -16.30
CA GLY A 141 2.23 -18.78 -15.82
C GLY A 141 1.43 -17.50 -15.96
N GLN A 142 1.36 -16.71 -14.89
CA GLN A 142 0.88 -15.34 -14.92
C GLN A 142 2.02 -14.42 -15.42
N MET A 143 1.75 -13.48 -16.33
CA MET A 143 2.76 -12.53 -16.82
C MET A 143 2.81 -11.23 -16.01
N MET A 144 1.68 -10.87 -15.40
CA MET A 144 1.51 -9.65 -14.61
C MET A 144 0.72 -9.96 -13.34
N PHE A 145 1.19 -9.52 -12.19
CA PHE A 145 0.43 -9.57 -10.94
C PHE A 145 -0.58 -8.43 -10.93
N ARG A 146 -1.85 -8.76 -10.69
CA ARG A 146 -2.92 -7.79 -10.47
C ARG A 146 -3.31 -7.83 -9.00
N MET A 147 -3.24 -6.69 -8.33
CA MET A 147 -3.47 -6.53 -6.91
C MET A 147 -4.63 -5.58 -6.70
N THR A 148 -5.62 -6.03 -5.95
CA THR A 148 -6.68 -5.17 -5.43
C THR A 148 -6.21 -4.61 -4.10
N THR A 149 -6.15 -3.29 -4.01
CA THR A 149 -5.64 -2.59 -2.84
C THR A 149 -6.67 -1.62 -2.28
N THR A 150 -6.66 -1.41 -0.97
CA THR A 150 -7.55 -0.49 -0.24
C THR A 150 -6.73 0.50 0.56
N LEU A 151 -7.25 1.69 0.82
CA LEU A 151 -6.60 2.67 1.69
C LEU A 151 -6.30 2.05 3.06
N PHE A 152 -5.03 2.08 3.44
CA PHE A 152 -4.57 1.55 4.71
C PHE A 152 -5.01 2.49 5.85
N LYS A 153 -5.50 1.89 6.94
CA LYS A 153 -5.84 2.57 8.18
C LYS A 153 -4.90 2.08 9.26
N TYR A 154 -4.21 3.00 9.92
CA TYR A 154 -3.26 2.68 10.96
C TYR A 154 -3.94 1.95 12.13
N SER A 155 -3.35 0.84 12.57
CA SER A 155 -3.86 -0.01 13.66
C SER A 155 -2.73 -0.50 14.57
N HIS A 156 -1.82 0.40 14.98
CA HIS A 156 -0.68 0.11 15.87
C HIS A 156 0.38 -0.82 15.24
N GLU A 157 0.71 -0.61 13.96
CA GLU A 157 1.75 -1.36 13.27
C GLU A 157 3.10 -0.62 13.35
N ARG A 158 4.22 -1.35 13.34
CA ARG A 158 5.56 -0.74 13.45
C ARG A 158 6.18 -0.56 12.06
N PHE A 159 6.49 0.69 11.71
CA PHE A 159 7.19 1.03 10.48
C PHE A 159 8.67 1.26 10.80
N GLU A 160 9.57 0.57 10.10
CA GLU A 160 11.00 0.83 10.18
C GLU A 160 11.57 0.85 8.77
N SER A 161 11.81 2.03 8.20
CA SER A 161 12.43 2.10 6.88
C SER A 161 13.94 2.22 6.99
N GLU A 162 14.66 1.32 6.33
CA GLU A 162 16.12 1.34 6.22
C GLU A 162 16.68 2.64 5.57
N ASN A 163 15.83 3.44 4.88
CA ASN A 163 16.24 4.60 4.10
C ASN A 163 15.68 5.95 4.60
N GLY A 164 15.06 6.03 5.78
CA GLY A 164 14.53 7.28 6.35
C GLY A 164 13.34 7.92 5.62
N MET A 165 12.96 7.43 4.42
CA MET A 165 11.77 7.91 3.68
C MET A 165 10.45 7.68 4.42
N VAL A 166 10.42 6.76 5.40
CA VAL A 166 9.23 6.48 6.22
C VAL A 166 9.34 7.09 7.62
N ASP A 167 10.52 7.57 8.05
CA ASP A 167 10.63 8.31 9.33
C ASP A 167 9.84 9.64 9.27
N ASP A 168 9.82 10.29 8.10
CA ASP A 168 8.94 11.45 7.86
C ASP A 168 7.46 11.07 7.96
N ILE A 169 7.11 9.82 7.65
CA ILE A 169 5.73 9.33 7.65
C ILE A 169 5.28 8.99 9.06
N ASP A 170 6.11 8.33 9.87
CA ASP A 170 5.81 8.12 11.30
C ASP A 170 5.71 9.46 12.02
N THR A 171 6.56 10.43 11.67
CA THR A 171 6.47 11.80 12.20
C THR A 171 5.18 12.48 11.74
N PHE A 172 4.82 12.41 10.44
CA PHE A 172 3.58 12.98 9.89
C PHE A 172 2.30 12.33 10.43
N MET A 173 2.31 11.01 10.64
CA MET A 173 1.21 10.24 11.20
C MET A 173 1.05 10.49 12.70
N ASN A 174 2.17 10.65 13.44
CA ASN A 174 2.14 11.05 14.83
C ASN A 174 1.67 12.50 15.00
N ASP A 175 2.04 13.43 14.11
CA ASP A 175 1.59 14.83 14.16
C ASP A 175 0.07 14.95 14.03
N ILE A 176 -0.55 14.17 13.13
CA ILE A 176 -2.01 14.12 12.96
C ILE A 176 -2.71 13.53 14.21
N GLY A 177 -2.05 12.62 14.94
CA GLY A 177 -2.55 12.06 16.19
C GLY A 177 -2.32 12.93 17.42
N ASN A 178 -1.36 13.85 17.37
CA ASN A 178 -0.90 14.66 18.52
C ASN A 178 -1.52 16.07 18.56
N ASP A 179 -2.28 16.46 17.53
CA ASP A 179 -3.06 17.71 17.48
C ASP A 179 -4.18 17.78 18.55
N SER A 180 -4.41 16.69 19.31
CA SER A 180 -5.30 16.66 20.49
C SER A 180 -4.55 16.43 21.81
N ALA A 181 -3.22 16.38 21.81
CA ALA A 181 -2.40 16.09 22.99
C ALA A 181 -1.16 16.99 23.15
N ASN A 182 -1.04 18.09 22.40
CA ASN A 182 -0.04 19.14 22.67
C ASN A 182 -0.44 19.99 23.88
N SER A 183 -0.17 19.49 25.09
CA SER A 183 -0.16 20.31 26.32
C SER A 183 0.88 21.42 26.25
N ASP A 184 1.97 21.22 25.51
CA ASP A 184 3.14 22.11 25.54
C ASP A 184 2.90 23.44 24.81
N GLU A 185 1.99 23.48 23.83
CA GLU A 185 1.55 24.74 23.20
C GLU A 185 0.47 25.43 24.03
N ALA A 186 -0.45 24.68 24.65
CA ALA A 186 -1.45 25.24 25.56
C ALA A 186 -0.80 25.89 26.79
N ASP A 187 0.24 25.26 27.36
CA ASP A 187 1.01 25.79 28.49
C ASP A 187 1.74 27.11 28.12
N GLN A 188 2.16 27.27 26.86
CA GLN A 188 2.74 28.51 26.36
C GLN A 188 1.69 29.61 26.21
N PHE A 189 0.49 29.28 25.73
CA PHE A 189 -0.62 30.23 25.66
C PHE A 189 -1.11 30.69 27.04
N GLU A 190 -1.20 29.79 28.03
CA GLU A 190 -1.54 30.15 29.41
C GLU A 190 -0.47 31.05 30.03
N SER A 191 0.82 30.70 29.87
CA SER A 191 1.94 31.54 30.34
C SER A 191 1.95 32.95 29.73
N GLU A 192 1.59 33.10 28.46
CA GLU A 192 1.50 34.41 27.80
C GLU A 192 0.20 35.16 28.16
N ALA A 193 -0.88 34.43 28.47
CA ALA A 193 -2.16 35.02 28.87
C ALA A 193 -2.14 35.53 30.32
N ASP A 194 -1.43 34.83 31.22
CA ASP A 194 -1.15 35.25 32.60
C ASP A 194 -0.47 36.62 32.66
N ASP A 195 0.22 37.04 31.60
CA ASP A 195 0.81 38.37 31.51
C ASP A 195 -0.25 39.49 31.34
N ILE A 196 -1.44 39.16 30.83
CA ILE A 196 -2.49 40.11 30.45
C ILE A 196 -3.71 40.04 31.39
N LEU A 197 -4.13 38.86 31.82
CA LEU A 197 -5.31 38.63 32.68
C LEU A 197 -4.98 37.54 33.70
N ASP A 198 -5.41 37.71 34.96
CA ASP A 198 -5.19 36.72 36.04
C ASP A 198 -6.53 36.32 36.66
N PHE A 199 -7.06 35.16 36.28
CA PHE A 199 -8.32 34.62 36.80
C PHE A 199 -8.05 33.59 37.90
N ASP A 200 -7.79 34.06 39.12
CA ASP A 200 -7.79 33.21 40.31
C ASP A 200 -9.14 33.27 41.08
N GLU A 201 -9.34 32.37 42.05
CA GLU A 201 -10.57 32.34 42.86
C GLU A 201 -10.81 33.62 43.68
N SER A 202 -9.78 34.43 43.89
CA SER A 202 -9.82 35.75 44.53
C SER A 202 -9.99 36.92 43.55
N ASN A 203 -9.78 36.68 42.24
CA ASN A 203 -9.83 37.64 41.15
C ASN A 203 -10.69 37.15 39.97
N ILE A 204 -11.99 36.98 40.26
CA ILE A 204 -13.00 36.51 39.29
C ILE A 204 -13.19 37.43 38.08
N PHE A 205 -12.67 38.66 38.14
CA PHE A 205 -12.81 39.64 37.05
C PHE A 205 -11.58 39.74 36.14
N GLY A 206 -10.47 39.07 36.48
CA GLY A 206 -9.31 38.92 35.59
C GLY A 206 -8.45 40.17 35.43
N ASP A 207 -8.71 41.23 36.18
CA ASP A 207 -7.93 42.48 36.13
C ASP A 207 -6.65 42.33 36.96
N LYS A 208 -5.48 42.67 36.39
CA LYS A 208 -4.21 42.70 37.13
C LYS A 208 -4.07 43.87 38.13
#